data_AF-A0A7S1YIE4-F1
#
_entry.id   AF-A0A7S1YIE4-F1
#
_cell.length_a   1.000
_cell.length_b   1.000
_cell.length_c   1.000
_cell.angle_alpha   90.00
_cell.angle_beta   90.00
_cell.angle_gamma   90.00
#
_symmetry.space_group_name_H-M   'P 1'
#
loop_
_entity.id
_entity.type
_entity.pdbx_description
1 polymer ?
#
loop_
_entity_poly.entity_id
_entity_poly.type
_entity_poly.pdbx_seq_one_letter_code
_entity_poly.pdbx_strand_id
1 'polypeptide(L)'
;PDEKQELAQRLEQQQGSQRRQRRISIIFFSLVVVMTIAIAVILVGFVFQRPSPEPSVAPSPMPPESPESASPSLPTIPSFTQTTPPTAMPTAIATTSVPTIDLEAAWITLIQLRMPNTTFEDPASPHGQALEWMLQDDGTRELQGNTHRIIQRFSLAVLYYATNGPTTWRNGRWLAPSNECWWGPTNPIQCTKGVVDSLTLSDEALSGSIPGEIGLLSSLTYLNL
;
A
#
# COMPACT_ATOMS: atom_id res chain seq x y z
N PRO A 1 -23.32 -33.87 23.65
CA PRO A 1 -22.11 -34.58 23.20
C PRO A 1 -21.59 -34.09 21.84
N ASP A 2 -22.55 -33.79 20.98
CA ASP A 2 -22.44 -33.53 19.55
C ASP A 2 -21.65 -32.23 19.26
N GLU A 3 -21.88 -31.16 20.02
CA GLU A 3 -21.18 -29.87 19.86
C GLU A 3 -19.64 -30.00 19.93
N LYS A 4 -19.13 -30.87 20.82
CA LYS A 4 -17.67 -31.13 20.92
C LYS A 4 -17.12 -31.91 19.72
N GLN A 5 -17.93 -32.78 19.13
CA GLN A 5 -17.54 -33.54 17.94
C GLN A 5 -17.59 -32.65 16.68
N GLU A 6 -18.58 -31.77 16.58
CA GLU A 6 -18.69 -30.80 15.50
C GLU A 6 -17.52 -29.78 15.54
N LEU A 7 -17.17 -29.26 16.72
CA LEU A 7 -16.02 -28.39 16.88
C LEU A 7 -14.71 -29.08 16.46
N ALA A 8 -14.52 -30.35 16.85
CA ALA A 8 -13.35 -31.13 16.46
C ALA A 8 -13.26 -31.32 14.93
N GLN A 9 -14.35 -31.69 14.26
CA GLN A 9 -14.38 -31.83 12.80
C GLN A 9 -14.10 -30.51 12.08
N ARG A 10 -14.65 -29.38 12.57
CA ARG A 10 -14.37 -28.05 12.00
C ARG A 10 -12.88 -27.68 12.13
N LEU A 11 -12.26 -27.97 13.28
CA LEU A 11 -10.82 -27.74 13.49
C LEU A 11 -9.95 -28.63 12.60
N GLU A 12 -10.29 -29.91 12.41
CA GLU A 12 -9.56 -30.81 11.51
C GLU A 12 -9.66 -30.37 10.04
N GLN A 13 -10.85 -29.94 9.58
CA GLN A 13 -11.02 -29.38 8.24
C GLN A 13 -10.20 -28.10 8.02
N GLN A 14 -10.19 -27.19 9.00
CA GLN A 14 -9.38 -25.97 8.93
C GLN A 14 -7.88 -26.28 8.90
N GLN A 15 -7.40 -27.21 9.75
CA GLN A 15 -6.01 -27.66 9.73
C GLN A 15 -5.63 -28.35 8.41
N GLY A 16 -6.52 -29.16 7.83
CA GLY A 16 -6.34 -29.78 6.52
C GLY A 16 -6.19 -28.74 5.40
N SER A 17 -7.07 -27.74 5.38
CA SER A 17 -7.03 -26.64 4.42
C SER A 17 -5.73 -25.82 4.54
N GLN A 18 -5.37 -25.38 5.75
CA GLN A 18 -4.13 -24.63 5.99
C GLN A 18 -2.88 -25.43 5.61
N ARG A 19 -2.82 -26.73 5.91
CA ARG A 19 -1.69 -27.61 5.50
C ARG A 19 -1.61 -27.73 3.98
N ARG A 20 -2.75 -27.85 3.27
CA ARG A 20 -2.80 -27.89 1.81
C ARG A 20 -2.34 -26.55 1.20
N GLN A 21 -2.84 -25.43 1.70
CA GLN A 21 -2.49 -24.09 1.22
C GLN A 21 -1.02 -23.75 1.48
N ARG A 22 -0.47 -24.11 2.64
CA ARG A 22 0.97 -23.98 2.93
C ARG A 22 1.83 -24.81 1.99
N ARG A 23 1.42 -26.04 1.65
CA ARG A 23 2.13 -26.87 0.65
C ARG A 23 2.10 -26.24 -0.75
N ILE A 24 0.94 -25.74 -1.19
CA ILE A 24 0.80 -25.06 -2.49
C ILE A 24 1.66 -23.80 -2.54
N SER A 25 1.65 -22.98 -1.48
CA SER A 25 2.47 -21.77 -1.36
C SER A 25 3.98 -22.06 -1.42
N ILE A 26 4.46 -23.10 -0.73
CA ILE A 26 5.87 -23.52 -0.78
C ILE A 26 6.26 -23.99 -2.19
N ILE A 27 5.42 -24.80 -2.85
CA ILE A 27 5.67 -25.26 -4.22
C ILE A 27 5.74 -24.07 -5.17
N PHE A 28 4.76 -23.15 -5.11
CA PHE A 28 4.74 -21.95 -5.95
C PHE A 28 6.00 -21.09 -5.74
N PHE A 29 6.39 -20.82 -4.49
CA PHE A 29 7.60 -20.06 -4.20
C PHE A 29 8.87 -20.76 -4.74
N SER A 30 8.99 -22.08 -4.59
CA SER A 30 10.12 -22.83 -5.15
C SER A 30 10.19 -22.76 -6.68
N LEU A 31 9.04 -22.80 -7.38
CA LEU A 31 8.98 -22.66 -8.83
C LEU A 31 9.40 -21.26 -9.27
N VAL A 32 8.93 -20.20 -8.58
CA VAL A 32 9.34 -18.81 -8.87
C VAL A 32 10.84 -18.63 -8.68
N VAL A 33 11.43 -19.14 -7.59
CA VAL A 33 12.89 -19.07 -7.34
C VAL A 33 13.69 -19.81 -8.41
N VAL A 34 13.24 -20.99 -8.85
CA VAL A 34 13.92 -21.72 -9.94
C VAL A 34 13.84 -20.94 -11.26
N MET A 35 12.69 -20.35 -11.58
CA MET A 35 12.50 -19.55 -12.79
C MET A 35 13.34 -18.27 -12.78
N THR A 36 13.44 -17.55 -11.65
CA THR A 36 14.29 -16.33 -11.58
C THR A 36 15.77 -16.67 -11.72
N ILE A 37 16.24 -17.77 -11.13
CA ILE A 37 17.62 -18.25 -11.31
C ILE A 37 17.87 -18.62 -12.79
N ALA A 38 16.96 -19.35 -13.43
CA ALA A 38 17.08 -19.73 -14.84
C ALA A 38 17.16 -18.49 -15.76
N ILE A 39 16.30 -17.49 -15.54
CA ILE A 39 16.32 -16.23 -16.30
C ILE A 39 17.64 -15.49 -16.07
N ALA A 40 18.13 -15.41 -14.83
CA ALA A 40 19.41 -14.76 -14.53
C ALA A 40 20.59 -15.43 -15.25
N VAL A 41 20.65 -16.77 -15.25
CA VAL A 41 21.69 -17.53 -15.98
C VAL A 41 21.63 -17.26 -17.49
N ILE A 42 20.43 -17.23 -18.08
CA ILE A 42 20.24 -16.92 -19.51
C ILE A 42 20.74 -15.51 -19.82
N LEU A 43 20.35 -14.50 -19.04
CA LEU A 43 20.77 -13.11 -19.23
C LEU A 43 22.29 -12.94 -19.11
N VAL A 44 22.91 -13.59 -18.13
CA VAL A 44 24.37 -13.59 -17.95
C VAL A 44 25.07 -14.24 -19.15
N GLY A 45 24.57 -15.37 -19.67
CA GLY A 45 25.08 -16.00 -20.88
C GLY A 45 25.06 -15.06 -22.09
N PHE A 46 23.94 -14.37 -22.34
CA PHE A 46 23.83 -13.40 -23.43
C PHE A 46 24.76 -12.18 -23.29
N VAL A 47 25.11 -11.77 -22.06
CA VAL A 47 26.08 -10.69 -21.84
C VAL A 47 27.50 -11.12 -22.22
N PHE A 48 27.89 -12.36 -21.94
CA PHE A 48 29.21 -12.90 -22.33
C PHE A 48 29.36 -13.22 -23.82
N GLN A 49 28.26 -13.24 -24.59
CA GLN A 49 28.29 -13.46 -26.04
C GLN A 49 28.56 -12.20 -26.88
N ARG A 50 28.75 -11.02 -26.26
CA ARG A 50 28.94 -9.76 -27.01
C ARG A 50 30.27 -9.76 -27.77
N PRO A 51 30.27 -9.65 -29.12
CA PRO A 51 31.52 -9.54 -29.88
C PRO A 51 32.23 -8.23 -29.54
N SER A 52 33.57 -8.27 -29.55
CA SER A 52 34.42 -7.12 -29.22
C SER A 52 34.12 -5.92 -30.13
N PRO A 53 33.98 -4.69 -29.60
CA PRO A 53 33.90 -3.50 -30.43
C PRO A 53 35.23 -3.29 -31.17
N GLU A 54 35.13 -3.03 -32.47
CA GLU A 54 36.26 -2.71 -33.35
C GLU A 54 36.73 -1.26 -33.09
N PRO A 55 38.04 -0.94 -33.17
CA PRO A 55 38.54 0.38 -32.80
C PRO A 55 38.06 1.48 -33.77
N SER A 56 37.30 2.43 -33.24
CA SER A 56 36.82 3.61 -33.97
C SER A 56 37.97 4.53 -34.38
N VAL A 57 38.06 4.83 -35.68
CA VAL A 57 39.06 5.76 -36.23
C VAL A 57 38.63 7.21 -35.98
N ALA A 58 39.52 8.00 -35.37
CA ALA A 58 39.28 9.40 -35.06
C ALA A 58 39.32 10.31 -36.31
N PRO A 59 38.41 11.30 -36.44
CA PRO A 59 38.53 12.37 -37.43
C PRO A 59 39.52 13.46 -36.98
N SER A 60 40.29 14.00 -37.93
CA SER A 60 41.17 15.17 -37.71
C SER A 60 40.40 16.50 -37.56
N PRO A 61 40.99 17.54 -36.94
CA PRO A 61 40.29 18.79 -36.63
C PRO A 61 40.10 19.72 -37.83
N MET A 62 38.99 20.48 -37.82
CA MET A 62 38.78 21.65 -38.68
C MET A 62 39.48 22.90 -38.13
N PRO A 63 39.81 23.90 -38.98
CA PRO A 63 40.34 25.19 -38.54
C PRO A 63 39.25 26.11 -37.99
N PRO A 64 39.61 27.13 -37.18
CA PRO A 64 38.67 28.09 -36.61
C PRO A 64 38.36 29.23 -37.59
N GLU A 65 37.11 29.70 -37.62
CA GLU A 65 36.72 30.94 -38.30
C GLU A 65 36.01 31.89 -37.31
N SER A 66 36.20 33.19 -37.54
CA SER A 66 35.97 34.27 -36.57
C SER A 66 34.49 34.71 -36.48
N PRO A 67 34.07 35.44 -35.41
CA PRO A 67 32.67 35.86 -35.26
C PRO A 67 32.41 37.21 -35.95
N GLU A 68 31.20 37.37 -36.50
CA GLU A 68 30.66 38.69 -36.84
C GLU A 68 29.19 38.83 -36.38
N SER A 69 28.78 40.06 -36.13
CA SER A 69 27.72 40.41 -35.19
C SER A 69 26.64 41.28 -35.84
N ALA A 70 25.37 40.90 -35.68
CA ALA A 70 24.24 41.85 -35.77
C ALA A 70 23.00 41.39 -34.99
N SER A 71 22.47 42.31 -34.18
CA SER A 71 21.11 42.35 -33.61
C SER A 71 20.40 43.57 -34.25
N PRO A 72 19.15 43.99 -33.94
CA PRO A 72 18.04 43.36 -33.20
C PRO A 72 16.69 43.40 -33.96
N SER A 73 15.58 42.91 -33.37
CA SER A 73 14.26 43.62 -33.27
C SER A 73 13.12 42.78 -32.63
N LEU A 74 12.24 43.47 -31.90
CA LEU A 74 11.02 43.01 -31.17
C LEU A 74 9.73 43.33 -32.00
N PRO A 75 8.47 43.27 -31.48
CA PRO A 75 7.70 42.26 -30.71
C PRO A 75 6.37 41.84 -31.44
N THR A 76 5.45 41.07 -30.80
CA THR A 76 3.96 41.34 -30.68
C THR A 76 3.13 40.14 -30.14
N ILE A 77 2.00 40.44 -29.45
CA ILE A 77 1.08 39.62 -28.59
C ILE A 77 -0.38 39.92 -29.05
N PRO A 78 -1.41 39.00 -29.12
CA PRO A 78 -2.01 38.08 -28.11
C PRO A 78 -2.19 36.61 -28.62
N SER A 79 -3.01 35.65 -28.11
CA SER A 79 -3.81 35.27 -26.90
C SER A 79 -5.13 34.56 -27.31
N PHE A 80 -5.74 33.77 -26.41
CA PHE A 80 -7.03 33.01 -26.50
C PHE A 80 -7.02 31.72 -27.37
N THR A 81 -7.80 30.65 -27.09
CA THR A 81 -9.04 30.47 -26.27
C THR A 81 -9.07 29.18 -25.41
N GLN A 82 -9.97 29.15 -24.41
CA GLN A 82 -10.48 27.93 -23.74
C GLN A 82 -11.79 27.45 -24.40
N THR A 83 -12.07 26.14 -24.40
CA THR A 83 -13.43 25.58 -24.64
C THR A 83 -13.65 24.26 -23.85
N THR A 84 -14.90 23.94 -23.53
CA THR A 84 -15.38 23.04 -22.46
C THR A 84 -15.74 21.59 -22.87
N PRO A 85 -15.87 20.65 -21.90
CA PRO A 85 -16.64 19.38 -22.02
C PRO A 85 -18.14 19.62 -21.69
N PRO A 86 -19.06 18.63 -21.48
CA PRO A 86 -19.03 17.16 -21.65
C PRO A 86 -20.22 16.62 -22.51
N THR A 87 -20.46 15.29 -22.62
CA THR A 87 -21.82 14.67 -22.81
C THR A 87 -21.86 13.12 -22.70
N ALA A 88 -22.86 12.61 -21.95
CA ALA A 88 -23.57 11.31 -21.97
C ALA A 88 -22.86 9.93 -21.79
N MET A 89 -22.98 9.38 -20.57
CA MET A 89 -23.70 8.14 -20.18
C MET A 89 -23.92 6.99 -21.19
N PRO A 90 -23.73 5.73 -20.70
CA PRO A 90 -24.64 4.63 -21.02
C PRO A 90 -25.30 3.98 -19.77
N THR A 91 -26.63 3.88 -19.86
CA THR A 91 -27.55 2.87 -19.28
C THR A 91 -27.10 2.05 -18.07
N ALA A 92 -27.71 2.32 -16.91
CA ALA A 92 -27.69 1.42 -15.77
C ALA A 92 -28.54 0.16 -16.04
N ILE A 93 -27.92 -1.02 -15.94
CA ILE A 93 -28.66 -2.28 -15.76
C ILE A 93 -28.98 -2.40 -14.26
N ALA A 94 -30.27 -2.38 -13.93
CA ALA A 94 -30.73 -2.59 -12.56
C ALA A 94 -30.51 -4.05 -12.16
N THR A 95 -29.32 -4.35 -11.64
CA THR A 95 -29.02 -5.64 -11.01
C THR A 95 -29.61 -5.62 -9.60
N THR A 96 -30.56 -6.51 -9.34
CA THR A 96 -31.15 -6.71 -8.01
C THR A 96 -30.07 -7.16 -7.03
N SER A 97 -29.52 -6.23 -6.26
CA SER A 97 -28.50 -6.53 -5.26
C SER A 97 -29.12 -7.29 -4.08
N VAL A 98 -28.52 -8.45 -3.80
CA VAL A 98 -28.56 -9.11 -2.49
C VAL A 98 -28.22 -8.06 -1.41
N PRO A 99 -28.75 -8.14 -0.16
CA PRO A 99 -28.29 -7.30 0.93
C PRO A 99 -26.83 -7.61 1.32
N THR A 100 -25.89 -7.14 0.50
CA THR A 100 -24.52 -6.86 0.90
C THR A 100 -24.60 -5.85 2.03
N ILE A 101 -24.12 -6.25 3.21
CA ILE A 101 -23.77 -5.29 4.25
C ILE A 101 -22.79 -4.31 3.62
N ASP A 102 -23.15 -3.04 3.61
CA ASP A 102 -22.28 -1.96 3.19
C ASP A 102 -21.11 -1.89 4.20
N LEU A 103 -19.97 -2.43 3.79
CA LEU A 103 -18.78 -2.57 4.62
C LEU A 103 -18.19 -1.21 4.97
N GLU A 104 -18.29 -0.25 4.04
CA GLU A 104 -17.85 1.13 4.20
C GLU A 104 -18.72 1.82 5.25
N ALA A 105 -20.04 1.83 5.08
CA ALA A 105 -20.96 2.41 6.07
C ALA A 105 -20.81 1.75 7.46
N ALA A 106 -20.60 0.44 7.52
CA ALA A 106 -20.38 -0.28 8.77
C ALA A 106 -19.10 0.15 9.49
N TRP A 107 -17.99 0.34 8.76
CA TRP A 107 -16.72 0.77 9.35
C TRP A 107 -16.69 2.26 9.68
N ILE A 108 -17.24 3.13 8.82
CA ILE A 108 -17.44 4.56 9.13
C ILE A 108 -18.23 4.69 10.43
N THR A 109 -19.36 3.98 10.56
CA THR A 109 -20.19 3.98 11.79
C THR A 109 -19.39 3.52 13.01
N LEU A 110 -18.59 2.46 12.87
CA LEU A 110 -17.76 1.91 13.95
C LEU A 110 -16.68 2.90 14.43
N ILE A 111 -16.04 3.61 13.48
CA ILE A 111 -15.00 4.61 13.77
C ILE A 111 -15.63 5.85 14.40
N GLN A 112 -16.70 6.38 13.82
CA GLN A 112 -17.39 7.58 14.33
C GLN A 112 -18.04 7.37 15.70
N LEU A 113 -18.44 6.14 16.03
CA LEU A 113 -18.87 5.77 17.40
C LEU A 113 -17.75 5.93 18.45
N ARG A 114 -16.48 5.96 18.03
CA ARG A 114 -15.31 6.17 18.90
C ARG A 114 -14.71 7.57 18.77
N MET A 115 -14.70 8.13 17.57
CA MET A 115 -14.23 9.48 17.26
C MET A 115 -15.29 10.23 16.42
N PRO A 116 -16.28 10.89 17.03
CA PRO A 116 -17.40 11.51 16.31
C PRO A 116 -17.00 12.63 15.33
N ASN A 117 -15.82 13.21 15.51
CA ASN A 117 -15.30 14.30 14.69
C ASN A 117 -14.47 13.82 13.48
N THR A 118 -14.31 12.50 13.27
CA THR A 118 -13.59 11.95 12.12
C THR A 118 -14.47 12.02 10.86
N THR A 119 -13.96 12.70 9.83
CA THR A 119 -14.63 12.87 8.53
C THR A 119 -13.91 12.10 7.43
N PHE A 120 -14.65 11.76 6.37
CA PHE A 120 -14.17 10.98 5.22
C PHE A 120 -14.50 11.66 3.88
N GLU A 121 -14.79 12.96 3.89
CA GLU A 121 -15.24 13.72 2.71
C GLU A 121 -14.13 13.89 1.65
N ASP A 122 -12.86 13.92 2.07
CA ASP A 122 -11.70 14.00 1.20
C ASP A 122 -10.98 12.64 1.12
N PRO A 123 -11.03 11.93 -0.02
CA PRO A 123 -10.33 10.66 -0.20
C PRO A 123 -8.80 10.81 -0.25
N ALA A 124 -8.27 12.02 -0.46
CA ALA A 124 -6.83 12.29 -0.40
C ALA A 124 -6.33 12.58 1.03
N SER A 125 -7.23 12.79 1.99
CA SER A 125 -6.89 12.95 3.41
C SER A 125 -6.34 11.64 4.01
N PRO A 126 -5.55 11.69 5.09
CA PRO A 126 -5.07 10.48 5.77
C PRO A 126 -6.19 9.52 6.20
N HIS A 127 -7.36 10.06 6.58
CA HIS A 127 -8.56 9.31 6.94
C HIS A 127 -9.20 8.62 5.73
N GLY A 128 -9.33 9.34 4.61
CA GLY A 128 -9.82 8.79 3.35
C GLY A 128 -8.90 7.71 2.79
N GLN A 129 -7.59 7.96 2.77
CA GLN A 129 -6.58 7.00 2.33
C GLN A 129 -6.56 5.74 3.20
N ALA A 130 -6.65 5.88 4.53
CA ALA A 130 -6.74 4.75 5.44
C ALA A 130 -8.02 3.93 5.22
N LEU A 131 -9.18 4.58 5.07
CA LEU A 131 -10.45 3.90 4.81
C LEU A 131 -10.45 3.16 3.47
N GLU A 132 -9.98 3.81 2.40
CA GLU A 132 -9.91 3.21 1.06
C GLU A 132 -8.99 1.97 1.05
N TRP A 133 -7.81 2.08 1.65
CA TRP A 133 -6.90 0.94 1.79
C TRP A 133 -7.55 -0.21 2.58
N MET A 134 -8.28 0.09 3.67
CA MET A 134 -9.05 -0.92 4.41
C MET A 134 -10.07 -1.63 3.52
N LEU A 135 -10.78 -0.89 2.66
CA LEU A 135 -11.85 -1.41 1.80
C LEU A 135 -11.31 -2.26 0.63
N GLN A 136 -10.11 -1.95 0.14
CA GLN A 136 -9.49 -2.63 -0.99
C GLN A 136 -8.62 -3.83 -0.58
N ASP A 137 -7.58 -3.61 0.23
CA ASP A 137 -6.36 -4.44 0.24
C ASP A 137 -5.97 -4.98 1.63
N ASP A 138 -6.72 -4.64 2.67
CA ASP A 138 -6.31 -4.89 4.06
C ASP A 138 -6.50 -6.37 4.53
N GLY A 139 -7.09 -7.23 3.70
CA GLY A 139 -7.42 -8.61 4.08
C GLY A 139 -8.51 -8.70 5.16
N THR A 140 -9.14 -7.58 5.52
CA THR A 140 -10.08 -7.47 6.64
C THR A 140 -11.52 -7.83 6.32
N ARG A 141 -11.81 -8.17 5.05
CA ARG A 141 -13.08 -8.78 4.62
C ARG A 141 -13.42 -10.06 5.41
N GLU A 142 -12.41 -10.76 5.94
CA GLU A 142 -12.58 -11.94 6.81
C GLU A 142 -12.68 -11.61 8.32
N LEU A 143 -12.54 -10.35 8.73
CA LEU A 143 -12.54 -9.93 10.15
C LEU A 143 -13.92 -9.57 10.71
N GLN A 144 -14.99 -10.20 10.22
CA GLN A 144 -16.34 -9.99 10.74
C GLN A 144 -16.37 -10.25 12.26
N GLY A 145 -16.77 -9.23 13.03
CA GLY A 145 -16.80 -9.26 14.49
C GLY A 145 -15.50 -8.88 15.21
N ASN A 146 -14.37 -8.69 14.51
CA ASN A 146 -13.12 -8.23 15.14
C ASN A 146 -12.98 -6.69 15.12
N THR A 147 -13.82 -6.03 15.93
CA THR A 147 -13.82 -4.57 16.12
C THR A 147 -12.47 -4.01 16.56
N HIS A 148 -11.71 -4.71 17.42
CA HIS A 148 -10.43 -4.18 17.90
C HIS A 148 -9.42 -4.07 16.77
N ARG A 149 -9.29 -5.10 15.91
CA ARG A 149 -8.38 -5.04 14.76
C ARG A 149 -8.80 -4.00 13.71
N ILE A 150 -10.09 -3.81 13.46
CA ILE A 150 -10.58 -2.77 12.55
C ILE A 150 -10.13 -1.38 13.06
N ILE A 151 -10.38 -1.07 14.34
CA ILE A 151 -9.97 0.21 14.95
C ILE A 151 -8.44 0.36 14.96
N GLN A 152 -7.68 -0.70 15.29
CA GLN A 152 -6.21 -0.64 15.32
C GLN A 152 -5.62 -0.36 13.93
N ARG A 153 -6.09 -1.09 12.91
CA ARG A 153 -5.61 -0.95 11.53
C ARG A 153 -5.95 0.42 10.98
N PHE A 154 -7.15 0.92 11.22
CA PHE A 154 -7.52 2.30 10.90
C PHE A 154 -6.56 3.30 11.54
N SER A 155 -6.37 3.21 12.86
CA SER A 155 -5.55 4.16 13.62
C SER A 155 -4.09 4.20 13.17
N LEU A 156 -3.52 3.02 12.92
CA LEU A 156 -2.15 2.87 12.42
C LEU A 156 -2.01 3.29 10.95
N ALA A 157 -3.03 3.10 10.12
CA ALA A 157 -3.03 3.55 8.73
C ALA A 157 -3.16 5.08 8.62
N VAL A 158 -4.04 5.71 9.43
CA VAL A 158 -4.11 7.17 9.53
C VAL A 158 -2.78 7.74 10.02
N LEU A 159 -2.13 7.13 11.02
CA LEU A 159 -0.78 7.51 11.45
C LEU A 159 0.25 7.42 10.33
N TYR A 160 0.26 6.31 9.57
CA TYR A 160 1.14 6.13 8.43
C TYR A 160 0.94 7.21 7.36
N TYR A 161 -0.30 7.45 6.91
CA TYR A 161 -0.57 8.46 5.89
C TYR A 161 -0.35 9.90 6.39
N ALA A 162 -0.75 10.24 7.61
CA ALA A 162 -0.61 11.59 8.19
C ALA A 162 0.84 11.99 8.49
N THR A 163 1.76 11.01 8.55
CA THR A 163 3.19 11.24 8.81
C THR A 163 4.10 10.88 7.63
N ASN A 164 3.53 10.94 6.40
CA ASN A 164 4.21 10.69 5.13
C ASN A 164 4.85 9.30 4.98
N GLY A 165 4.22 8.28 5.57
CA GLY A 165 4.55 6.86 5.45
C GLY A 165 5.02 6.40 4.06
N PRO A 166 4.27 6.66 2.98
CA PRO A 166 4.64 6.26 1.62
C PRO A 166 5.96 6.84 1.09
N THR A 167 6.52 7.89 1.71
CA THR A 167 7.71 8.59 1.20
C THR A 167 8.86 8.70 2.20
N THR A 168 8.62 8.69 3.52
CA THR A 168 9.69 8.86 4.53
C THR A 168 9.95 7.65 5.42
N TRP A 169 8.96 6.77 5.65
CA TRP A 169 9.15 5.63 6.54
C TRP A 169 10.08 4.57 5.94
N ARG A 170 10.75 3.78 6.78
CA ARG A 170 11.67 2.75 6.30
C ARG A 170 10.88 1.61 5.66
N ASN A 171 11.47 1.03 4.62
CA ASN A 171 10.89 -0.12 3.92
C ASN A 171 10.53 -1.25 4.89
N GLY A 172 9.24 -1.60 4.92
CA GLY A 172 8.69 -2.61 5.81
C GLY A 172 7.32 -3.05 5.30
N ARG A 173 6.73 -4.06 5.97
CA ARG A 173 5.39 -4.58 5.67
C ARG A 173 4.28 -3.72 6.29
N TRP A 174 4.41 -2.40 6.15
CA TRP A 174 3.37 -1.43 6.48
C TRP A 174 2.14 -1.68 5.60
N LEU A 175 0.95 -1.43 6.13
CA LEU A 175 -0.33 -1.60 5.41
C LEU A 175 -0.51 -2.99 4.75
N ALA A 176 0.17 -4.02 5.27
CA ALA A 176 0.10 -5.36 4.69
C ALA A 176 -1.15 -6.12 5.18
N PRO A 177 -1.74 -7.03 4.37
CA PRO A 177 -2.86 -7.89 4.78
C PRO A 177 -2.58 -8.77 6.01
N SER A 178 -1.30 -8.95 6.37
CA SER A 178 -0.91 -9.60 7.63
C SER A 178 -1.38 -8.84 8.86
N ASN A 179 -1.46 -9.53 10.00
CA ASN A 179 -1.79 -8.91 11.28
C ASN A 179 -0.88 -7.71 11.60
N GLU A 180 -1.47 -6.64 12.12
CA GLU A 180 -0.86 -5.32 12.31
C GLU A 180 0.30 -5.33 13.32
N CYS A 181 0.28 -6.27 14.27
CA CYS A 181 1.38 -6.53 15.19
C CYS A 181 2.67 -7.03 14.51
N TRP A 182 2.66 -7.21 13.19
CA TRP A 182 3.80 -7.60 12.37
C TRP A 182 4.19 -6.53 11.36
N TRP A 183 3.50 -5.38 11.32
CA TRP A 183 3.80 -4.31 10.36
C TRP A 183 5.18 -3.68 10.61
N GLY A 184 5.75 -3.11 9.55
CA GLY A 184 7.03 -2.40 9.60
C GLY A 184 8.29 -3.27 9.69
N PRO A 185 9.47 -2.63 9.81
CA PRO A 185 10.76 -3.29 9.96
C PRO A 185 11.05 -3.62 11.43
N THR A 186 11.67 -4.77 11.69
CA THR A 186 12.20 -5.12 13.04
C THR A 186 11.19 -5.17 14.19
N ASN A 187 9.89 -5.35 13.89
CA ASN A 187 8.77 -5.44 14.84
C ASN A 187 8.62 -4.16 15.73
N PRO A 188 8.31 -3.01 15.12
CA PRO A 188 8.11 -1.73 15.82
C PRO A 188 6.76 -1.65 16.55
N ILE A 189 5.81 -2.50 16.18
CA ILE A 189 4.50 -2.65 16.81
C ILE A 189 4.53 -3.93 17.65
N GLN A 190 4.22 -3.80 18.94
CA GLN A 190 4.08 -4.94 19.86
C GLN A 190 2.62 -5.07 20.30
N CYS A 191 2.21 -6.30 20.61
CA CYS A 191 0.84 -6.60 20.96
C CYS A 191 0.71 -7.71 22.01
N THR A 192 -0.03 -7.44 23.08
CA THR A 192 -0.55 -8.46 23.99
C THR A 192 -1.89 -8.99 23.46
N LYS A 193 -1.97 -10.30 23.24
CA LYS A 193 -3.20 -11.01 22.80
C LYS A 193 -3.81 -10.46 21.49
N GLY A 194 -2.99 -9.88 20.61
CA GLY A 194 -3.43 -9.27 19.35
C GLY A 194 -3.95 -7.84 19.46
N VAL A 195 -3.79 -7.22 20.64
CA VAL A 195 -4.09 -5.81 20.88
C VAL A 195 -2.78 -5.03 21.02
N VAL A 196 -2.62 -3.92 20.29
CA VAL A 196 -1.42 -3.07 20.28
C VAL A 196 -1.24 -2.42 21.64
N ASP A 197 -0.07 -2.61 22.25
CA ASP A 197 0.28 -2.09 23.57
C ASP A 197 1.59 -1.29 23.63
N SER A 198 2.44 -1.41 22.59
CA SER A 198 3.67 -0.63 22.46
C SER A 198 3.97 -0.33 20.98
N LEU A 199 4.38 0.91 20.72
CA LEU A 199 4.67 1.45 19.39
C LEU A 199 6.01 2.20 19.40
N THR A 200 6.94 1.79 18.54
CA THR A 200 8.30 2.36 18.44
C THR A 200 8.60 2.77 17.00
N LEU A 201 8.52 4.07 16.71
CA LEU A 201 8.65 4.65 15.37
C LEU A 201 9.76 5.72 15.26
N SER A 202 10.59 5.91 16.30
CA SER A 202 11.68 6.89 16.34
C SER A 202 12.70 6.79 15.19
N ASP A 203 12.76 5.63 14.55
CA ASP A 203 13.65 5.37 13.41
C ASP A 203 12.97 5.53 12.04
N GLU A 204 11.66 5.81 11.99
CA GLU A 204 10.83 5.82 10.78
C GLU A 204 10.74 7.21 10.12
N ALA A 205 11.60 8.16 10.50
CA ALA A 205 11.70 9.49 9.90
C ALA A 205 10.32 10.17 9.69
N LEU A 206 9.50 10.14 10.74
CA LEU A 206 8.14 10.67 10.75
C LEU A 206 8.13 12.15 10.33
N SER A 207 7.25 12.54 9.42
CA SER A 207 7.12 13.94 9.00
C SER A 207 5.68 14.34 8.75
N GLY A 208 5.22 15.44 9.34
CA GLY A 208 3.81 15.83 9.33
C GLY A 208 3.28 15.98 10.76
N SER A 209 2.02 15.58 10.97
CA SER A 209 1.33 15.72 12.26
C SER A 209 0.94 14.36 12.82
N ILE A 210 1.10 14.17 14.14
CA ILE A 210 0.59 12.97 14.82
C ILE A 210 -0.94 13.09 14.92
N PRO A 211 -1.72 12.16 14.33
CA PRO A 211 -3.17 12.21 14.33
C PRO A 211 -3.77 11.79 15.69
N GLY A 212 -4.94 12.34 16.01
CA GLY A 212 -5.67 12.04 17.26
C GLY A 212 -6.13 10.59 17.36
N GLU A 213 -6.25 9.91 16.21
CA GLU A 213 -6.54 8.47 16.07
C GLU A 213 -5.57 7.57 16.84
N ILE A 214 -4.36 8.03 17.21
CA ILE A 214 -3.48 7.27 18.10
C ILE A 214 -4.15 6.98 19.47
N GLY A 215 -5.08 7.83 19.92
CA GLY A 215 -5.88 7.63 21.13
C GLY A 215 -6.93 6.52 21.04
N LEU A 216 -7.22 6.01 19.83
CA LEU A 216 -8.07 4.83 19.64
C LEU A 216 -7.34 3.53 20.01
N LEU A 217 -6.00 3.53 20.07
CA LEU A 217 -5.18 2.42 20.55
C LEU A 217 -5.24 2.35 22.09
N SER A 218 -6.42 2.06 22.63
CA SER A 218 -6.74 2.19 24.06
C SER A 218 -5.94 1.29 25.02
N SER A 219 -5.15 0.35 24.51
CA SER A 219 -4.21 -0.48 25.29
C SER A 219 -2.75 -0.06 25.13
N LEU A 220 -2.46 0.99 24.36
CA LEU A 220 -1.12 1.53 24.17
C LEU A 220 -0.59 2.12 25.48
N THR A 221 0.49 1.54 25.98
CA THR A 221 1.18 1.94 27.22
C THR A 221 2.58 2.49 27.00
N TYR A 222 3.17 2.20 25.83
CA TYR A 222 4.48 2.72 25.43
C TYR A 222 4.40 3.30 24.02
N LEU A 223 4.92 4.51 23.87
CA LEU A 223 4.97 5.25 22.61
C LEU A 223 6.32 5.94 22.49
N ASN A 224 7.04 5.65 21.42
CA ASN A 224 8.29 6.29 21.03
C ASN A 224 8.18 6.70 19.55
N LEU A 225 8.45 7.97 19.24
CA LEU A 225 8.20 8.63 17.95
C LEU A 225 9.43 9.44 17.50
#